data_AF-Q8J1H6-F1
#
_entry.id   AF-Q8J1H6-F1
#
_cell.length_a   1.000
_cell.length_b   1.000
_cell.length_c   1.000
_cell.angle_alpha   90.00
_cell.angle_beta   90.00
_cell.angle_gamma   90.00
#
_symmetry.space_group_name_H-M   'P 1'
#
loop_
_entity.id
_entity.type
_entity.pdbx_description
1 polymer ?
#
loop_
_entity_poly.entity_id
_entity_poly.type
_entity_poly.pdbx_seq_one_letter_code
_entity_poly.pdbx_strand_id
1 'polypeptide(L)'
;GKLWINQKPITVFAERDPAAIPWSSVGAEYIVESTPRQKSGLSASAHLKGGAKKVIISAPSADAPMFVCGVNLDKYDPKYQVISNASCTTNCLAPLAKVINDKFGILEGLMTTVHATTATQKTVDGPSNKDWRGGRS
;
A
#
# COMPACT_ATOMS: atom_id res chain seq x y z
N GLY A 1 7.11 19.89 -12.62
CA GLY A 1 6.84 21.24 -12.06
C GLY A 1 7.13 21.25 -10.56
N LYS A 2 7.00 22.39 -9.87
CA LYS A 2 7.10 22.45 -8.39
C LYS A 2 5.76 22.86 -7.78
N LEU A 3 5.26 22.05 -6.84
CA LEU A 3 4.17 22.42 -5.93
C LEU A 3 4.78 23.08 -4.69
N TRP A 4 4.24 24.20 -4.23
CA TRP A 4 4.75 24.89 -3.04
C TRP A 4 3.77 24.76 -1.88
N ILE A 5 4.24 24.23 -0.74
CA ILE A 5 3.46 24.12 0.49
C ILE A 5 4.27 24.76 1.62
N ASN A 6 3.75 25.80 2.26
CA ASN A 6 4.43 26.50 3.36
C ASN A 6 5.89 26.87 3.00
N GLN A 7 6.10 27.46 1.81
CA GLN A 7 7.42 27.84 1.28
C GLN A 7 8.39 26.67 1.05
N LYS A 8 7.91 25.42 1.12
CA LYS A 8 8.69 24.23 0.78
C LYS A 8 8.32 23.76 -0.63
N PRO A 9 9.28 23.73 -1.58
CA PRO A 9 9.03 23.21 -2.90
C PRO A 9 8.98 21.68 -2.90
N ILE A 10 8.01 21.12 -3.61
CA ILE A 10 7.82 19.69 -3.83
C ILE A 10 7.87 19.44 -5.34
N THR A 11 8.83 18.62 -5.77
CA THR A 11 8.97 18.27 -7.19
C THR A 11 7.86 17.32 -7.61
N VAL A 12 7.20 17.62 -8.73
CA VAL A 12 6.15 16.80 -9.32
C VAL A 12 6.63 16.25 -10.66
N PHE A 13 6.64 14.92 -10.76
CA PHE A 13 6.90 14.15 -11.97
C PHE A 13 5.58 13.68 -12.60
N ALA A 14 5.60 13.35 -13.89
CA ALA A 14 4.42 12.88 -14.63
C ALA A 14 4.75 11.63 -15.45
N GLU A 15 5.50 10.70 -14.85
CA GLU A 15 5.90 9.46 -15.52
C GLU A 15 4.90 8.35 -15.28
N ARG A 16 4.62 7.57 -16.33
CA ARG A 16 3.78 6.37 -16.23
C ARG A 16 4.58 5.13 -15.79
N ASP A 17 5.84 5.05 -16.18
CA ASP A 17 6.75 3.98 -15.77
C ASP A 17 7.48 4.39 -14.48
N PRO A 18 7.31 3.64 -13.37
CA PRO A 18 8.03 3.91 -12.12
C PRO A 18 9.55 3.96 -12.26
N ALA A 19 10.12 3.22 -13.23
CA ALA A 19 11.55 3.20 -13.48
C ALA A 19 12.09 4.49 -14.11
N ALA A 20 11.22 5.27 -14.77
CA ALA A 20 11.58 6.54 -15.40
C ALA A 20 11.59 7.70 -14.40
N ILE A 21 11.07 7.53 -13.18
CA ILE A 21 11.00 8.59 -12.19
C ILE A 21 12.38 8.77 -11.54
N PRO A 22 13.03 9.95 -11.65
CA PRO A 22 14.39 10.14 -11.15
C PRO A 22 14.41 10.49 -9.65
N TRP A 23 14.05 9.54 -8.78
CA TRP A 23 13.99 9.73 -7.32
C TRP A 23 15.29 10.27 -6.72
N SER A 24 16.45 9.82 -7.20
CA SER A 24 17.77 10.33 -6.77
C SER A 24 17.91 11.84 -6.97
N SER A 25 17.29 12.41 -8.01
CA SER A 25 17.40 13.85 -8.32
C SER A 25 16.78 14.75 -7.25
N VAL A 26 15.93 14.19 -6.39
CA VAL A 26 15.22 14.90 -5.32
C VAL A 26 15.54 14.35 -3.94
N GLY A 27 16.49 13.41 -3.83
CA GLY A 27 16.87 12.78 -2.57
C GLY A 27 15.79 11.90 -1.94
N ALA A 28 14.83 11.40 -2.73
CA ALA A 28 13.75 10.55 -2.23
C ALA A 28 14.21 9.10 -2.10
N GLU A 29 14.45 8.64 -0.87
CA GLU A 29 14.98 7.29 -0.61
C GLU A 29 13.88 6.25 -0.32
N TYR A 30 12.77 6.67 0.29
CA TYR A 30 11.63 5.81 0.64
C TYR A 30 10.42 6.23 -0.17
N ILE A 31 9.88 5.30 -0.95
CA ILE A 31 8.75 5.57 -1.84
C ILE A 31 7.51 4.84 -1.36
N VAL A 32 6.39 5.56 -1.28
CA VAL A 32 5.07 4.96 -1.07
C VAL A 32 4.45 4.71 -2.44
N GLU A 33 4.29 3.44 -2.79
CA GLU A 33 3.62 3.01 -4.00
C GLU A 33 2.11 2.86 -3.69
N SER A 34 1.35 3.87 -4.10
CA SER A 34 -0.08 4.00 -3.86
C SER A 34 -0.93 4.01 -5.13
N THR A 35 -0.37 3.57 -6.25
CA THR A 35 -1.09 3.36 -7.50
C THR A 35 -1.82 2.01 -7.47
N PRO A 36 -2.93 1.86 -8.21
CA PRO A 36 -3.64 0.58 -8.27
C PRO A 36 -2.90 -0.49 -9.10
N ARG A 37 -1.79 -0.13 -9.77
CA ARG A 37 -1.13 -0.96 -10.78
C ARG A 37 0.00 -1.82 -10.21
N GLN A 38 0.84 -1.26 -9.34
CA GLN A 38 2.04 -1.94 -8.84
C GLN A 38 1.79 -2.57 -7.47
N LYS A 39 1.13 -3.73 -7.46
CA LYS A 39 0.78 -4.43 -6.21
C LYS A 39 1.70 -5.60 -5.87
N SER A 40 2.56 -6.03 -6.79
CA SER A 40 3.58 -7.04 -6.51
C SER A 40 4.93 -6.40 -6.17
N GLY A 41 5.72 -7.10 -5.35
CA GLY A 41 7.09 -6.74 -5.03
C GLY A 41 7.94 -6.55 -6.29
N LEU A 42 7.80 -7.46 -7.27
CA LEU A 42 8.48 -7.33 -8.57
C LEU A 42 8.11 -6.03 -9.28
N SER A 43 6.83 -5.71 -9.37
CA SER A 43 6.33 -4.57 -10.12
C SER A 43 6.71 -3.23 -9.46
N ALA A 44 6.66 -3.17 -8.12
CA ALA A 44 7.03 -2.00 -7.33
C ALA A 44 8.56 -1.80 -7.24
N SER A 45 9.36 -2.87 -7.44
CA SER A 45 10.83 -2.77 -7.49
C SER A 45 11.34 -1.87 -8.62
N ALA A 46 10.51 -1.55 -9.62
CA ALA A 46 10.85 -0.62 -10.68
C ALA A 46 11.28 0.76 -10.15
N HIS A 47 10.73 1.23 -9.02
CA HIS A 47 11.16 2.47 -8.38
C HIS A 47 12.64 2.47 -7.96
N LEU A 48 13.22 1.29 -7.67
CA LEU A 48 14.63 1.18 -7.28
C LEU A 48 15.56 1.62 -8.42
N LYS A 49 15.15 1.45 -9.69
CA LYS A 49 15.90 1.92 -10.87
C LYS A 49 16.01 3.44 -10.92
N GLY A 50 14.99 4.14 -10.39
CA GLY A 50 14.97 5.60 -10.27
C GLY A 50 15.82 6.14 -9.12
N GLY A 51 16.41 5.27 -8.29
CA GLY A 51 17.25 5.65 -7.15
C GLY A 51 16.60 5.54 -5.78
N ALA A 52 15.37 5.01 -5.70
CA ALA A 52 14.77 4.67 -4.42
C ALA A 52 15.58 3.57 -3.72
N LYS A 53 15.69 3.64 -2.39
CA LYS A 53 16.30 2.59 -1.57
C LYS A 53 15.27 1.60 -1.04
N LYS A 54 14.06 2.08 -0.74
CA LYS A 54 12.95 1.30 -0.17
C LYS A 54 11.63 1.67 -0.83
N VAL A 55 10.75 0.69 -0.98
CA VAL A 55 9.39 0.87 -1.50
C VAL A 55 8.38 0.24 -0.55
N ILE A 56 7.33 0.99 -0.22
CA ILE A 56 6.23 0.57 0.63
C ILE A 56 4.96 0.58 -0.22
N ILE A 57 4.42 -0.60 -0.50
CA ILE A 57 3.16 -0.76 -1.23
C ILE A 57 2.00 -0.46 -0.26
N SER A 58 1.10 0.46 -0.62
CA SER A 58 -0.06 0.87 0.20
C SER A 58 -1.28 -0.05 0.05
N ALA A 59 -1.06 -1.29 -0.36
CA ALA A 59 -2.09 -2.29 -0.62
C ALA A 59 -1.53 -3.69 -0.31
N PRO A 60 -2.41 -4.70 -0.12
CA PRO A 60 -1.98 -6.09 -0.04
C PRO A 60 -1.15 -6.49 -1.25
N SER A 61 -0.02 -7.15 -0.99
CA SER A 61 0.85 -7.72 -2.00
C SER A 61 0.81 -9.23 -1.95
N ALA A 62 0.96 -9.88 -3.11
CA ALA A 62 0.97 -11.33 -3.22
C ALA A 62 2.34 -11.93 -2.82
N ASP A 63 3.41 -11.15 -2.96
CA ASP A 63 4.81 -11.62 -2.90
C ASP A 63 5.71 -10.73 -2.02
N ALA A 64 5.32 -9.49 -1.71
CA ALA A 64 6.09 -8.65 -0.78
C ALA A 64 5.74 -8.96 0.69
N PRO A 65 6.75 -9.02 1.60
CA PRO A 65 6.49 -9.21 3.02
C PRO A 65 5.63 -8.07 3.58
N MET A 66 4.66 -8.45 4.40
CA MET A 66 3.58 -7.57 4.86
C MET A 66 3.72 -7.24 6.34
N PHE A 67 3.62 -5.95 6.67
CA PHE A 67 3.79 -5.45 8.01
C PHE A 67 2.59 -4.58 8.43
N VAL A 68 2.18 -4.75 9.68
CA VAL A 68 1.21 -3.90 10.37
C VAL A 68 1.90 -3.30 11.58
N CYS A 69 1.95 -1.98 11.64
CA CYS A 69 2.58 -1.25 12.72
C CYS A 69 1.97 -1.64 14.08
N GLY A 70 2.82 -1.99 15.05
CA GLY A 70 2.39 -2.43 16.37
C GLY A 70 1.95 -3.90 16.47
N VAL A 71 1.99 -4.68 15.37
CA VAL A 71 1.61 -6.09 15.37
C VAL A 71 2.80 -7.02 15.12
N ASN A 72 3.57 -6.78 14.05
CA ASN A 72 4.63 -7.70 13.61
C ASN A 72 5.91 -6.98 13.12
N LEU A 73 6.16 -5.75 13.57
CA LEU A 73 7.35 -4.97 13.17
C LEU A 73 8.67 -5.60 13.67
N ASP A 74 8.62 -6.42 14.71
CA ASP A 74 9.75 -7.22 15.20
C ASP A 74 10.29 -8.20 14.15
N LYS A 75 9.47 -8.55 13.16
CA LYS A 75 9.85 -9.44 12.05
C LYS A 75 10.41 -8.68 10.84
N TYR A 76 10.46 -7.35 10.88
CA TYR A 76 11.00 -6.57 9.79
C TYR A 76 12.51 -6.79 9.66
N ASP A 77 12.94 -7.15 8.46
CA ASP A 77 14.36 -7.25 8.11
C ASP A 77 14.76 -6.05 7.23
N PRO A 78 15.74 -5.24 7.63
CA PRO A 78 16.26 -4.13 6.82
C PRO A 78 16.76 -4.53 5.44
N LYS A 79 16.98 -5.82 5.13
CA LYS A 79 17.28 -6.28 3.77
C LYS A 79 16.11 -6.13 2.81
N TYR A 80 14.87 -6.11 3.30
CA TYR A 80 13.69 -6.00 2.45
C TYR A 80 13.67 -4.65 1.75
N GLN A 81 13.81 -4.65 0.42
CA GLN A 81 13.76 -3.43 -0.39
C GLN A 81 12.32 -3.01 -0.71
N VAL A 82 11.41 -3.98 -0.82
CA VAL A 82 9.99 -3.74 -1.09
C VAL A 82 9.17 -4.47 -0.04
N ILE A 83 8.24 -3.76 0.59
CA ILE A 83 7.32 -4.29 1.61
C ILE A 83 5.89 -3.85 1.32
N SER A 84 4.90 -4.52 1.93
CA SER A 84 3.50 -4.11 1.89
C SER A 84 3.05 -3.61 3.27
N ASN A 85 2.33 -2.49 3.29
CA ASN A 85 1.68 -1.96 4.49
C ASN A 85 0.26 -2.53 4.68
N ALA A 86 0.00 -3.72 4.11
CA ALA A 86 -1.29 -4.40 4.15
C ALA A 86 -2.46 -3.57 3.58
N SER A 87 -3.69 -3.88 4.00
CA SER A 87 -4.89 -3.08 3.71
C SER A 87 -5.34 -2.27 4.92
N CYS A 88 -6.24 -1.31 4.71
CA CYS A 88 -6.92 -0.59 5.79
C CYS A 88 -7.63 -1.53 6.78
N THR A 89 -8.37 -2.51 6.26
CA THR A 89 -9.08 -3.49 7.10
C THR A 89 -8.11 -4.40 7.88
N THR A 90 -6.99 -4.79 7.27
CA THR A 90 -5.95 -5.58 7.97
C THR A 90 -5.32 -4.77 9.11
N ASN A 91 -5.02 -3.49 8.87
CA ASN A 91 -4.49 -2.61 9.92
C ASN A 91 -5.48 -2.39 11.07
N CYS A 92 -6.80 -2.41 10.79
CA CYS A 92 -7.84 -2.35 11.82
C CYS A 92 -7.95 -3.67 12.61
N LEU A 93 -8.02 -4.81 11.92
CA LEU A 93 -8.28 -6.10 12.55
C LEU A 93 -7.07 -6.67 13.30
N ALA A 94 -5.86 -6.53 12.74
CA ALA A 94 -4.69 -7.25 13.22
C ALA A 94 -4.32 -6.95 14.69
N PRO A 95 -4.38 -5.68 15.19
CA PRO A 95 -4.16 -5.40 16.60
C PRO A 95 -5.21 -6.05 17.51
N LEU A 96 -6.49 -6.03 17.11
CA LEU A 96 -7.57 -6.66 17.88
C LEU A 96 -7.37 -8.18 17.95
N ALA A 97 -7.13 -8.82 16.79
CA ALA A 97 -6.88 -10.24 16.71
C ALA A 97 -5.64 -10.64 17.52
N LYS A 98 -4.57 -9.85 17.48
CA LYS A 98 -3.35 -10.08 18.28
C LYS A 98 -3.65 -10.09 19.77
N VAL A 99 -4.32 -9.07 20.30
CA VAL A 99 -4.60 -8.99 21.74
C VAL A 99 -5.45 -10.16 22.21
N ILE A 100 -6.51 -10.50 21.46
CA ILE A 100 -7.39 -11.62 21.80
C ILE A 100 -6.61 -12.94 21.73
N ASN A 101 -5.85 -13.16 20.67
CA ASN A 101 -5.08 -14.40 20.49
C ASN A 101 -4.00 -14.57 21.57
N ASP A 102 -3.25 -13.52 21.88
CA ASP A 102 -2.16 -13.57 22.87
C ASP A 102 -2.68 -13.83 24.29
N LYS A 103 -3.93 -13.42 24.60
CA LYS A 103 -4.52 -13.57 25.94
C LYS A 103 -5.41 -14.80 26.09
N PHE A 104 -6.13 -15.18 25.05
CA PHE A 104 -7.19 -16.18 25.14
C PHE A 104 -7.05 -17.31 24.12
N GLY A 105 -6.24 -17.13 23.08
CA GLY A 105 -6.16 -18.03 21.93
C GLY A 105 -7.39 -17.91 21.03
N ILE A 106 -7.18 -17.77 19.72
CA ILE A 106 -8.26 -17.83 18.72
C ILE A 106 -8.20 -19.20 18.05
N LEU A 107 -9.28 -19.97 18.16
CA LEU A 107 -9.42 -21.23 17.41
C LEU A 107 -9.87 -20.96 15.97
N GLU A 108 -10.93 -20.15 15.82
CA GLU A 108 -11.48 -19.72 14.53
C GLU A 108 -12.19 -18.37 14.68
N GLY A 109 -12.43 -17.67 13.56
CA GLY A 109 -13.10 -16.37 13.59
C GLY A 109 -13.65 -15.97 12.22
N LEU A 110 -14.82 -15.33 12.24
CA LEU A 110 -15.41 -14.67 11.10
C LEU A 110 -15.38 -13.17 11.31
N MET A 111 -15.10 -12.42 10.25
CA MET A 111 -15.07 -10.96 10.28
C MET A 111 -15.87 -10.38 9.13
N THR A 112 -16.68 -9.38 9.45
CA THR A 112 -17.38 -8.55 8.48
C THR A 112 -16.97 -7.11 8.70
N THR A 113 -16.58 -6.42 7.64
CA THR A 113 -16.34 -4.97 7.65
C THR A 113 -17.49 -4.27 6.94
N VAL A 114 -18.15 -3.33 7.62
CA VAL A 114 -18.96 -2.32 6.95
C VAL A 114 -18.00 -1.22 6.52
N HIS A 115 -17.78 -1.09 5.21
CA HIS A 115 -16.70 -0.27 4.66
C HIS A 115 -17.27 0.91 3.86
N ALA A 116 -16.64 2.08 4.00
CA ALA A 116 -16.98 3.25 3.20
C ALA A 116 -16.68 3.03 1.70
N THR A 117 -17.30 3.81 0.82
CA THR A 117 -17.07 3.70 -0.62
C THR A 117 -15.61 4.05 -0.98
N THR A 118 -15.09 3.42 -2.04
CA THR A 118 -13.72 3.64 -2.52
C THR A 118 -13.72 4.00 -4.00
N ALA A 119 -12.59 4.53 -4.50
CA ALA A 119 -12.44 4.92 -5.91
C ALA A 119 -12.60 3.76 -6.92
N THR A 120 -12.61 2.50 -6.46
CA THR A 120 -12.89 1.35 -7.33
C THR A 120 -14.37 1.11 -7.57
N GLN A 121 -15.26 1.71 -6.78
CA GLN A 121 -16.71 1.69 -6.99
C GLN A 121 -17.14 2.80 -7.93
N LYS A 122 -18.26 2.58 -8.63
CA LYS A 122 -18.80 3.53 -9.61
C LYS A 122 -19.89 4.39 -8.97
N THR A 123 -19.91 5.67 -9.31
CA THR A 123 -20.98 6.60 -8.86
C THR A 123 -22.33 6.28 -9.52
N VAL A 124 -22.32 5.62 -10.68
CA VAL A 124 -23.50 5.16 -11.41
C VAL A 124 -23.26 3.75 -11.91
N ASP A 125 -24.34 3.02 -12.20
CA ASP A 125 -24.25 1.65 -12.71
C ASP A 125 -23.37 1.56 -13.97
N GLY A 126 -22.39 0.66 -13.96
CA GLY A 126 -21.47 0.47 -15.06
C GLY A 126 -20.58 -0.76 -14.94
N PRO A 127 -19.83 -1.13 -15.99
CA PRO A 127 -18.95 -2.29 -15.96
C PRO A 127 -17.81 -2.08 -14.95
N SER A 128 -17.59 -3.11 -14.13
CA SER A 128 -16.51 -3.19 -13.14
C SER A 128 -15.48 -4.22 -13.58
N ASN A 129 -14.21 -3.86 -13.43
CA ASN A 129 -13.08 -4.72 -13.80
C ASN A 129 -12.83 -5.86 -12.81
N LYS A 130 -13.57 -5.91 -11.69
CA LYS A 130 -13.35 -6.87 -10.61
C LYS A 130 -14.53 -7.82 -10.42
N ASP A 131 -15.72 -7.27 -10.24
CA ASP A 131 -16.94 -8.01 -9.94
C ASP A 131 -18.19 -7.20 -10.28
N TRP A 132 -19.34 -7.86 -10.45
CA TRP A 132 -20.59 -7.21 -10.86
C TRP A 132 -21.16 -6.26 -9.81
N ARG A 133 -20.88 -6.46 -8.51
CA ARG A 133 -21.43 -5.63 -7.43
C ARG A 133 -20.69 -4.30 -7.31
N GLY A 134 -19.39 -4.27 -7.56
CA GLY A 134 -18.58 -3.04 -7.53
C GLY A 134 -18.91 -2.04 -8.65
N GLY A 135 -19.66 -2.48 -9.66
CA GLY A 135 -20.16 -1.62 -10.73
C GLY A 135 -21.46 -0.89 -10.37
N ARG A 136 -22.03 -1.10 -9.18
CA ARG A 136 -23.33 -0.55 -8.78
C ARG A 136 -23.17 0.74 -7.96
N SER A 137 -24.15 1.64 -8.08
CA SER A 137 -24.29 2.84 -7.22
C SER A 137 -24.74 2.51 -5.80
#